data_AF-A0A523QCV3-F1
#
_entry.id   AF-A0A523QCV3-F1
#
_cell.length_a   1.000
_cell.length_b   1.000
_cell.length_c   1.000
_cell.angle_alpha   90.00
_cell.angle_beta   90.00
_cell.angle_gamma   90.00
#
_symmetry.space_group_name_H-M   'P 1'
#
loop_
_entity.id
_entity.type
_entity.pdbx_description
1 polymer ?
#
loop_
_entity_poly.entity_id
_entity_poly.type
_entity_poly.pdbx_seq_one_letter_code
_entity_poly.pdbx_strand_id
1 'polypeptide(L)'
;MLADFFACKIGVALVALALFGAVLTMSLGFKRTAEREDLATLADTIAGAIRAAESMPGKVELRRTLPTIAHQTKVTIIGELNQGIQVIRVIVESQERVERTLMLDHEVNGGEFSISRESPSAICLSKTGGVRLELI
;
A
#
# COMPACT_ATOMS: atom_id res chain seq x y z
N MET A 1 52.74 15.44 -22.52
CA MET A 1 51.93 15.57 -23.76
C MET A 1 51.02 14.38 -24.02
N LEU A 2 51.51 13.15 -24.29
CA LEU A 2 50.63 11.98 -24.49
C LEU A 2 49.88 11.54 -23.22
N ALA A 3 50.56 11.52 -22.07
CA ALA A 3 49.95 11.17 -20.78
C ALA A 3 48.86 12.16 -20.34
N ASP A 4 49.06 13.47 -20.56
CA ASP A 4 48.08 14.51 -20.22
C ASP A 4 46.83 14.43 -21.10
N PHE A 5 47.00 14.04 -22.37
CA PHE A 5 45.89 13.84 -23.31
C PHE A 5 45.03 12.62 -22.94
N PHE A 6 45.65 11.52 -22.49
CA PHE A 6 44.93 10.34 -21.99
C PHE A 6 44.27 10.59 -20.63
N ALA A 7 44.94 11.30 -19.70
CA ALA A 7 44.39 11.64 -18.40
C ALA A 7 43.11 12.50 -18.52
N CYS A 8 43.10 13.48 -19.43
CA CYS A 8 41.94 14.32 -19.69
C CYS A 8 40.76 13.50 -20.24
N LYS A 9 41.00 12.59 -21.20
CA LYS A 9 39.95 11.72 -21.76
C LYS A 9 39.40 10.71 -20.76
N ILE A 10 40.27 10.11 -19.94
CA ILE A 10 39.86 9.18 -18.88
C ILE A 10 39.04 9.92 -17.81
N GLY A 11 39.44 11.13 -17.43
CA GLY A 11 38.68 11.97 -16.50
C GLY A 11 37.28 12.28 -17.01
N VAL A 12 37.15 12.68 -18.28
CA VAL A 12 35.83 12.94 -18.91
C VAL A 12 34.98 11.67 -18.96
N ALA A 13 35.57 10.52 -19.29
CA ALA A 13 34.85 9.24 -19.31
C ALA A 13 34.34 8.82 -17.92
N LEU A 14 35.15 9.02 -16.87
CA LEU A 14 34.76 8.75 -15.49
C LEU A 14 33.64 9.69 -15.01
N VAL A 15 33.70 10.97 -15.36
CA VAL A 15 32.63 11.93 -15.05
C VAL A 15 31.34 11.53 -15.75
N ALA A 16 31.39 11.13 -17.03
CA ALA A 16 30.22 10.65 -17.75
C ALA A 16 29.61 9.41 -17.08
N LEU A 17 30.42 8.42 -16.71
CA LEU A 17 29.97 7.22 -15.99
C LEU A 17 29.34 7.55 -14.64
N ALA A 18 29.94 8.47 -13.88
CA ALA A 18 29.38 8.92 -12.60
C ALA A 18 28.01 9.60 -12.78
N LEU A 19 27.85 10.44 -13.82
CA LEU A 19 26.57 11.07 -14.16
C LEU A 19 25.51 10.02 -14.56
N PHE A 20 25.87 9.03 -15.37
CA PHE A 20 24.95 7.93 -15.71
C PHE A 20 24.54 7.14 -14.47
N GLY A 21 25.47 6.83 -13.56
CA GLY A 21 25.17 6.17 -12.29
C GLY A 21 24.22 6.98 -11.40
N ALA A 22 24.43 8.30 -11.32
CA ALA A 22 23.55 9.20 -10.59
C ALA A 22 22.13 9.22 -11.18
N VAL A 23 21.99 9.33 -12.51
CA VAL A 23 20.69 9.32 -13.19
C VAL A 23 19.94 8.01 -12.98
N LEU A 24 20.63 6.86 -13.07
CA LEU A 24 20.02 5.55 -12.80
C LEU A 24 19.57 5.40 -11.34
N THR A 25 20.36 5.90 -10.39
CA THR A 25 19.99 5.87 -8.96
C THR A 25 18.78 6.74 -8.68
N MET A 26 18.71 7.93 -9.31
CA MET A 26 17.55 8.81 -9.21
C MET A 26 16.30 8.18 -9.85
N SER A 27 16.42 7.54 -11.02
CA SER A 27 15.26 6.92 -11.68
C SER A 27 14.69 5.73 -10.89
N LEU A 28 15.56 4.92 -10.28
CA LEU A 28 15.16 3.87 -9.34
C LEU A 28 14.48 4.45 -8.10
N GLY A 29 15.02 5.56 -7.56
CA GLY A 29 14.42 6.28 -6.44
C GLY A 29 13.01 6.77 -6.77
N PHE A 30 12.81 7.41 -7.92
CA PHE A 30 11.49 7.85 -8.37
C PHE A 30 10.51 6.70 -8.54
N LYS A 31 10.94 5.58 -9.14
CA LYS A 31 10.08 4.40 -9.30
C LYS A 31 9.62 3.85 -7.96
N ARG A 32 10.53 3.76 -6.98
CA ARG A 32 10.23 3.28 -5.63
C ARG A 32 9.27 4.22 -4.89
N THR A 33 9.44 5.53 -5.05
CA THR A 33 8.54 6.53 -4.46
C THR A 33 7.13 6.43 -5.05
N ALA A 34 7.02 6.34 -6.37
CA ALA A 34 5.73 6.20 -7.06
C ALA A 34 5.00 4.92 -6.65
N GLU A 35 5.72 3.78 -6.60
CA GLU A 35 5.13 2.50 -6.16
C GLU A 35 4.60 2.61 -4.71
N ARG A 36 5.39 3.18 -3.80
CA ARG A 36 4.96 3.36 -2.40
C ARG A 36 3.76 4.29 -2.28
N GLU A 37 3.64 5.31 -3.13
CA GLU A 37 2.48 6.22 -3.18
C GLU A 37 1.22 5.52 -3.70
N ASP A 38 1.35 4.66 -4.71
CA ASP A 38 0.25 3.81 -5.20
C ASP A 38 -0.23 2.84 -4.11
N LEU A 39 0.71 2.15 -3.44
CA LEU A 39 0.39 1.26 -2.32
C LEU A 39 -0.29 2.01 -1.16
N ALA A 40 0.18 3.23 -0.86
CA ALA A 40 -0.42 4.08 0.16
C ALA A 40 -1.85 4.48 -0.21
N THR A 41 -2.08 4.87 -1.47
CA THR A 41 -3.41 5.23 -1.96
C THR A 41 -4.38 4.05 -1.85
N LEU A 42 -3.94 2.83 -2.15
CA LEU A 42 -4.73 1.62 -1.98
C LEU A 42 -5.05 1.35 -0.49
N ALA A 43 -4.04 1.40 0.39
CA ALA A 43 -4.22 1.21 1.82
C ALA A 43 -5.18 2.26 2.42
N ASP A 44 -5.03 3.53 2.02
CA ASP A 44 -5.87 4.64 2.47
C ASP A 44 -7.31 4.53 1.92
N THR A 45 -7.49 4.01 0.70
CA THR A 45 -8.82 3.72 0.13
C THR A 45 -9.55 2.64 0.93
N ILE A 46 -8.85 1.54 1.25
CA ILE A 46 -9.39 0.46 2.09
C ILE A 46 -9.75 0.99 3.47
N ALA A 47 -8.80 1.69 4.11
CA ALA A 47 -8.99 2.23 5.44
C ALA A 47 -10.16 3.23 5.51
N GLY A 48 -10.28 4.08 4.49
CA GLY A 48 -11.40 5.01 4.34
C GLY A 48 -12.74 4.30 4.14
N ALA A 49 -12.78 3.19 3.39
CA ALA A 49 -14.00 2.40 3.22
C ALA A 49 -14.48 1.78 4.54
N ILE A 50 -13.54 1.26 5.34
CA ILE A 50 -13.82 0.69 6.66
C ILE A 50 -14.42 1.73 7.59
N ARG A 51 -13.76 2.89 7.73
CA ARG A 51 -14.27 4.00 8.56
C ARG A 51 -15.63 4.51 8.08
N ALA A 52 -15.83 4.60 6.76
CA ALA A 52 -17.10 5.02 6.21
C ALA A 52 -18.23 4.06 6.61
N ALA A 53 -18.03 2.75 6.45
CA ALA A 53 -19.02 1.74 6.82
C ALA A 53 -19.33 1.74 8.33
N GLU A 54 -18.32 1.96 9.17
CA GLU A 54 -18.50 2.08 10.62
C GLU A 54 -19.42 3.27 10.97
N SER A 55 -19.10 4.45 10.42
CA SER A 55 -19.80 5.71 10.71
C SER A 55 -21.25 5.75 10.24
N MET A 56 -21.65 4.88 9.31
CA MET A 56 -23.00 4.86 8.77
C MET A 56 -23.98 4.18 9.74
N PRO A 57 -25.13 4.82 10.03
CA PRO A 57 -26.16 4.24 10.87
C PRO A 57 -26.98 3.17 10.12
N GLY A 58 -27.50 2.19 10.86
CA GLY A 58 -28.42 1.19 10.31
C GLY A 58 -27.75 0.07 9.50
N LYS A 59 -28.54 -0.56 8.62
CA LYS A 59 -28.06 -1.62 7.73
C LYS A 59 -27.37 -1.00 6.52
N VAL A 60 -26.13 -1.41 6.27
CA VAL A 60 -25.28 -0.83 5.23
C VAL A 60 -24.68 -1.94 4.38
N GLU A 61 -24.62 -1.72 3.07
CA GLU A 61 -23.80 -2.50 2.15
C GLU A 61 -22.99 -1.51 1.33
N LEU A 62 -21.66 -1.58 1.47
CA LEU A 62 -20.70 -0.72 0.81
C LEU A 62 -19.76 -1.57 -0.01
N ARG A 63 -19.85 -1.45 -1.32
CA ARG A 63 -18.86 -2.00 -2.25
C ARG A 63 -18.03 -0.86 -2.80
N ARG A 64 -16.71 -0.94 -2.61
CA ARG A 64 -15.78 0.07 -3.14
C ARG A 64 -14.74 -0.58 -4.04
N THR A 65 -14.65 -0.10 -5.27
CA THR A 65 -13.60 -0.47 -6.22
C THR A 65 -12.26 0.02 -5.70
N LEU A 66 -11.26 -0.85 -5.77
CA LEU A 66 -9.89 -0.54 -5.35
C LEU A 66 -9.08 -0.01 -6.54
N PRO A 67 -8.15 0.95 -6.30
CA PRO A 67 -7.23 1.40 -7.33
C PRO A 67 -6.47 0.22 -7.95
N THR A 68 -6.39 0.18 -9.27
CA THR A 68 -5.57 -0.81 -9.97
C THR A 68 -4.11 -0.37 -9.91
N ILE A 69 -3.27 -1.19 -9.31
CA ILE A 69 -1.81 -0.97 -9.27
C ILE A 69 -1.17 -1.80 -10.39
N ALA A 70 -0.17 -1.23 -11.07
CA ALA A 70 0.49 -1.87 -12.21
C ALA A 70 1.24 -3.17 -11.86
N HIS A 71 1.50 -3.41 -10.57
CA HIS A 71 2.25 -4.55 -10.08
C HIS A 71 1.34 -5.46 -9.26
N GLN A 72 1.59 -6.77 -9.31
CA GLN A 72 0.87 -7.72 -8.46
C GLN A 72 1.07 -7.30 -7.00
N THR A 73 -0.04 -7.10 -6.30
CA THR A 73 -0.05 -6.53 -4.97
C THR A 73 -0.88 -7.42 -4.07
N LYS A 74 -0.33 -7.85 -2.94
CA LYS A 74 -1.07 -8.59 -1.92
C LYS A 74 -1.65 -7.62 -0.90
N VAL A 75 -2.94 -7.78 -0.61
CA VAL A 75 -3.60 -7.06 0.48
C VAL A 75 -3.94 -8.04 1.57
N THR A 76 -3.50 -7.75 2.79
CA THR A 76 -3.86 -8.49 4.02
C THR A 76 -4.53 -7.55 4.99
N ILE A 77 -5.69 -7.93 5.53
CA ILE A 77 -6.40 -7.19 6.56
C ILE A 77 -6.52 -8.09 7.78
N ILE A 78 -5.94 -7.64 8.89
CA ILE A 78 -5.93 -8.36 10.16
C ILE A 78 -6.75 -7.56 11.15
N GLY A 79 -7.69 -8.20 11.83
CA GLY A 79 -8.40 -7.67 12.97
C GLY A 79 -7.95 -8.36 14.24
N GLU A 80 -7.65 -7.57 15.26
CA GLU A 80 -7.37 -8.03 16.63
C GLU A 80 -8.32 -7.30 17.58
N LEU A 81 -8.88 -8.01 18.56
CA LEU A 81 -9.74 -7.41 19.59
C LEU A 81 -8.93 -7.22 20.87
N ASN A 82 -8.69 -5.97 21.26
CA ASN A 82 -7.93 -5.64 22.47
C ASN A 82 -8.80 -4.80 23.42
N GLN A 83 -9.16 -5.38 24.57
CA GLN A 83 -9.94 -4.70 25.61
C GLN A 83 -11.27 -4.08 25.09
N GLY A 84 -11.92 -4.73 24.13
CA GLY A 84 -13.17 -4.24 23.52
C GLY A 84 -12.98 -3.23 22.39
N ILE A 85 -11.74 -2.86 22.05
CA ILE A 85 -11.42 -2.05 20.88
C ILE A 85 -10.94 -2.96 19.75
N GLN A 86 -11.56 -2.83 18.58
CA GLN A 86 -11.13 -3.55 17.38
C GLN A 86 -9.97 -2.79 16.73
N VAL A 87 -8.79 -3.41 16.71
CA VAL A 87 -7.62 -2.91 15.96
C VAL A 87 -7.61 -3.60 14.60
N ILE A 88 -7.64 -2.82 13.52
CA ILE A 88 -7.50 -3.35 12.15
C ILE A 88 -6.20 -2.87 11.55
N ARG A 89 -5.40 -3.81 11.05
CA ARG A 89 -4.18 -3.55 10.27
C ARG A 89 -4.43 -3.90 8.83
N VAL A 90 -4.32 -2.90 7.96
CA VAL A 90 -4.37 -3.04 6.50
C VAL A 90 -2.93 -3.02 6.00
N ILE A 91 -2.49 -4.12 5.44
CA ILE A 91 -1.14 -4.32 4.93
C ILE A 91 -1.25 -4.51 3.42
N VAL A 92 -0.52 -3.69 2.67
CA VAL A 92 -0.47 -3.72 1.21
C VAL A 92 0.98 -3.92 0.79
N GLU A 93 1.27 -4.99 0.05
CA GLU A 93 2.62 -5.44 -0.27
C GLU A 93 2.80 -5.75 -1.75
N SER A 94 3.87 -5.21 -2.33
CA SER A 94 4.42 -5.59 -3.63
C SER A 94 5.94 -5.75 -3.49
N GLN A 95 6.76 -4.91 -4.16
CA GLN A 95 8.18 -4.76 -3.87
C GLN A 95 8.42 -3.89 -2.62
N GLU A 96 7.44 -3.06 -2.28
CA GLU A 96 7.39 -2.25 -1.07
C GLU A 96 6.25 -2.73 -0.15
N ARG A 97 6.27 -2.27 1.10
CA ARG A 97 5.22 -2.57 2.09
C ARG A 97 4.67 -1.27 2.66
N VAL A 98 3.35 -1.12 2.63
CA VAL A 98 2.62 -0.05 3.31
C VAL A 98 1.63 -0.65 4.31
N GLU A 99 1.58 -0.05 5.49
CA GLU A 99 0.68 -0.47 6.56
C GLU A 99 -0.16 0.73 7.03
N ARG A 100 -1.43 0.47 7.34
CA ARG A 100 -2.36 1.39 7.99
C ARG A 100 -3.06 0.69 9.13
N THR A 101 -3.12 1.36 10.28
CA THR A 101 -3.80 0.86 11.46
C THR A 101 -5.04 1.71 11.74
N LEU A 102 -6.12 1.04 12.07
CA LEU A 102 -7.41 1.61 12.45
C LEU A 102 -7.79 1.07 13.83
N MET A 103 -8.48 1.89 14.60
CA MET A 103 -9.13 1.50 15.83
C MET A 103 -10.62 1.79 15.65
N LEU A 104 -11.45 0.79 15.89
CA LEU A 104 -12.90 0.85 15.75
C LEU A 104 -13.56 0.45 17.06
N ASP A 105 -14.72 1.04 17.34
CA ASP A 105 -15.47 0.79 18.59
C ASP A 105 -16.37 -0.46 18.48
N HIS A 106 -16.42 -1.07 17.30
CA HIS A 106 -17.27 -2.22 17.01
C HIS A 106 -16.45 -3.35 16.38
N GLU A 107 -16.82 -4.59 16.71
CA GLU A 107 -16.21 -5.77 16.13
C GLU A 107 -16.46 -5.85 14.62
N VAL A 108 -15.40 -6.21 13.91
CA VAL A 108 -15.44 -6.53 12.47
C VAL A 108 -15.15 -8.02 12.32
N ASN A 109 -15.93 -8.71 11.49
CA ASN A 109 -15.83 -10.15 11.26
C ASN A 109 -15.87 -11.01 12.55
N GLY A 110 -16.48 -10.51 13.63
CA GLY A 110 -16.55 -11.21 14.91
C GLY A 110 -15.31 -11.06 15.81
N GLY A 111 -14.49 -10.02 15.58
CA GLY A 111 -13.35 -9.69 16.45
C GLY A 111 -12.02 -10.02 15.78
N GLU A 112 -11.47 -11.20 16.09
CA GLU A 112 -10.18 -11.62 15.54
C GLU A 112 -10.34 -12.26 14.16
N PHE A 113 -9.64 -11.72 13.16
CA PHE A 113 -9.68 -12.25 11.80
C PHE A 113 -8.41 -11.93 11.01
N SER A 114 -8.19 -12.69 9.94
CA SER A 114 -7.18 -12.38 8.93
C SER A 114 -7.72 -12.77 7.56
N ILE A 115 -7.82 -11.80 6.66
CA ILE A 115 -8.18 -12.03 5.26
C ILE A 115 -7.06 -11.54 4.36
N SER A 116 -6.79 -12.26 3.30
CA SER A 116 -5.74 -11.92 2.34
C SER A 116 -6.20 -12.20 0.93
N ARG A 117 -5.84 -11.32 -0.01
CA ARG A 117 -6.10 -11.52 -1.43
C ARG A 117 -5.01 -10.90 -2.29
N GLU A 118 -4.65 -11.60 -3.35
CA GLU A 118 -3.78 -11.11 -4.42
C GLU A 118 -4.59 -10.21 -5.36
N SER A 119 -4.08 -9.02 -5.62
CA SER A 119 -4.63 -8.00 -6.53
C SER A 119 -6.16 -7.85 -6.42
N PRO A 120 -6.72 -7.55 -5.23
CA PRO A 120 -8.15 -7.37 -5.08
C PRO A 120 -8.63 -6.18 -5.92
N SER A 121 -9.73 -6.41 -6.61
CA SER A 121 -10.45 -5.42 -7.43
C SER A 121 -11.43 -4.57 -6.61
N ALA A 122 -11.93 -5.10 -5.48
CA ALA A 122 -12.86 -4.40 -4.63
C ALA A 122 -12.76 -4.84 -3.16
N ILE A 123 -13.26 -3.97 -2.28
CA ILE A 123 -13.59 -4.30 -0.90
C ILE A 123 -15.12 -4.23 -0.74
N CYS A 124 -15.68 -5.23 -0.07
CA CYS A 124 -17.10 -5.26 0.30
C CYS A 124 -17.23 -5.19 1.81
N LEU A 125 -18.10 -4.30 2.29
CA LEU A 125 -18.45 -4.19 3.69
C LEU A 125 -19.96 -4.28 3.84
N SER A 126 -20.43 -5.10 4.78
CA SER A 126 -21.85 -5.17 5.14
C SER A 126 -22.04 -5.02 6.63
N LYS A 127 -23.12 -4.37 7.05
CA LYS A 127 -23.48 -4.13 8.45
C LYS A 127 -24.88 -4.66 8.69
N THR A 128 -24.99 -5.88 9.22
CA THR A 128 -26.26 -6.50 9.61
C THR A 128 -26.09 -7.25 10.92
N GLY A 129 -26.23 -6.54 12.04
CA GLY A 129 -25.97 -7.09 13.39
C GLY A 129 -24.48 -7.24 13.73
N GLY A 130 -23.60 -6.79 12.84
CA GLY A 130 -22.14 -6.79 12.96
C GLY A 130 -21.54 -6.34 11.63
N VAL A 131 -20.30 -5.84 11.63
CA VAL A 131 -19.61 -5.44 10.40
C VAL A 131 -18.92 -6.65 9.81
N ARG A 132 -19.19 -6.96 8.54
CA ARG A 132 -18.47 -7.96 7.76
C ARG A 132 -17.64 -7.29 6.68
N LEU A 133 -16.44 -7.80 6.45
CA LEU A 133 -15.46 -7.25 5.53
C LEU A 133 -14.88 -8.37 4.68
N GLU A 134 -14.90 -8.16 3.35
CA GLU A 134 -14.40 -9.10 2.36
C GLU A 134 -13.56 -8.39 1.27
N LEU A 135 -12.53 -9.09 0.77
CA LEU A 135 -11.73 -8.68 -0.38
C LEU A 135 -12.14 -9.47 -1.63
N ILE A 136 -12.40 -8.77 -2.73
CA ILE A 136 -12.89 -9.31 -4.02
C ILE A 136 -11.89 -9.06 -5.13
#